data_AF-A0A957M673-F1
#
_entry.id   AF-A0A957M673-F1
#
_cell.length_a   1.000
_cell.length_b   1.000
_cell.length_c   1.000
_cell.angle_alpha   90.00
_cell.angle_beta   90.00
_cell.angle_gamma   90.00
#
_symmetry.space_group_name_H-M   'P 1'
#
loop_
_entity.id
_entity.type
_entity.pdbx_description
1 polymer ?
#
loop_
_entity_poly.entity_id
_entity_poly.type
_entity_poly.pdbx_seq_one_letter_code
_entity_poly.pdbx_strand_id
1 'polypeptide(L)'
;MHPLLKALFSPWELRWEILIPLLILGSIYAIGWVRLRRQSRRQKVATRWRMVAYYTGLASLALALMSPIDWLGSQLLIMHMVQHKILVMVSAPLIWLGNPFPVAMWGIPRPARNGVTLALAGDSLVRRGLTLISQPAICWLVFTFIYLGWHDAGPYDLALRVEWVHNLEHITFFLG
;
A
#
# COMPACT_ATOMS: atom_id res chain seq x y z
N MET A 1 -16.82 -10.34 -30.76
CA MET A 1 -16.96 -9.95 -29.35
C MET A 1 -16.49 -8.52 -29.19
N HIS A 2 -17.22 -7.68 -28.45
CA HIS A 2 -16.87 -6.26 -28.25
C HIS A 2 -15.44 -6.15 -27.66
N PRO A 3 -14.57 -5.24 -28.13
CA PRO A 3 -13.19 -5.11 -27.65
C PRO A 3 -13.10 -4.94 -26.12
N LEU A 4 -14.07 -4.26 -25.51
CA LEU A 4 -14.22 -4.15 -24.05
C LEU A 4 -14.44 -5.51 -23.35
N LEU A 5 -15.22 -6.42 -23.94
CA LEU A 5 -15.41 -7.76 -23.36
C LEU A 5 -14.12 -8.58 -23.46
N LYS A 6 -13.36 -8.44 -24.55
CA LYS A 6 -12.06 -9.11 -24.69
C LYS A 6 -11.04 -8.56 -23.70
N ALA A 7 -11.08 -7.26 -23.39
CA ALA A 7 -10.24 -6.63 -22.39
C ALA A 7 -10.51 -7.14 -20.97
N LEU A 8 -11.78 -7.36 -20.59
CA LEU A 8 -12.13 -7.96 -19.29
C LEU A 8 -11.56 -9.37 -19.09
N PHE A 9 -11.32 -10.10 -20.17
CA PHE A 9 -10.67 -11.42 -20.17
C PHE A 9 -9.21 -11.35 -20.65
N SER A 10 -8.63 -10.15 -20.74
CA SER A 10 -7.23 -9.96 -21.15
C SER A 10 -6.30 -10.62 -20.13
N PRO A 11 -5.17 -11.19 -20.56
CA PRO A 11 -4.18 -11.74 -19.66
C PRO A 11 -3.64 -10.68 -18.70
N TRP A 12 -3.36 -11.11 -17.48
CA TRP A 12 -2.72 -10.30 -16.46
C TRP A 12 -1.34 -9.87 -16.92
N GLU A 13 -1.01 -8.60 -16.72
CA GLU A 13 0.31 -8.08 -17.04
C GLU A 13 1.25 -8.33 -15.88
N LEU A 14 2.27 -9.17 -16.12
CA LEU A 14 3.23 -9.52 -15.10
C LEU A 14 4.27 -8.41 -14.94
N ARG A 15 3.91 -7.41 -14.14
CA ARG A 15 4.75 -6.25 -13.81
C ARG A 15 5.68 -6.58 -12.65
N TRP A 16 6.95 -6.88 -12.95
CA TRP A 16 7.94 -7.26 -11.96
C TRP A 16 8.20 -6.18 -10.92
N GLU A 17 8.09 -4.91 -11.33
CA GLU A 17 8.20 -3.73 -10.48
C GLU A 17 7.15 -3.68 -9.37
N ILE A 18 6.00 -4.34 -9.55
CA ILE A 18 4.95 -4.46 -8.53
C ILE A 18 5.07 -5.79 -7.80
N LEU A 19 5.30 -6.88 -8.53
CA LEU A 19 5.35 -8.23 -7.98
C LEU A 19 6.50 -8.41 -6.98
N ILE A 20 7.69 -7.88 -7.28
CA ILE A 20 8.86 -8.01 -6.40
C ILE A 20 8.60 -7.34 -5.03
N PRO A 21 8.18 -6.06 -4.94
CA PRO A 21 7.83 -5.45 -3.66
C PRO A 21 6.73 -6.20 -2.91
N LEU A 22 5.67 -6.65 -3.60
CA LEU A 22 4.59 -7.41 -2.96
C LEU A 22 5.10 -8.72 -2.36
N LEU A 23 5.95 -9.46 -3.08
CA LEU A 23 6.55 -10.70 -2.58
C LEU A 23 7.49 -10.45 -1.41
N ILE A 24 8.30 -9.39 -1.46
CA ILE A 24 9.19 -9.00 -0.36
C ILE A 24 8.36 -8.67 0.89
N LEU A 25 7.36 -7.80 0.76
CA LEU A 25 6.48 -7.38 1.86
C LEU A 25 5.71 -8.57 2.44
N GLY A 26 5.12 -9.40 1.57
CA GLY A 26 4.43 -10.62 1.96
C GLY A 26 5.34 -11.60 2.71
N SER A 27 6.55 -11.82 2.20
CA SER A 27 7.54 -12.72 2.82
C SER A 27 7.99 -12.21 4.19
N ILE A 28 8.31 -10.91 4.31
CA ILE A 28 8.70 -10.30 5.59
C ILE A 28 7.56 -10.45 6.61
N TYR A 29 6.32 -10.17 6.21
CA TYR A 29 5.17 -10.33 7.09
C TYR A 29 4.95 -11.79 7.49
N ALA A 30 5.04 -12.74 6.55
CA ALA A 30 4.93 -14.17 6.83
C ALA A 30 5.95 -14.64 7.88
N ILE A 31 7.23 -14.32 7.64
CA ILE A 31 8.33 -14.70 8.52
C ILE A 31 8.13 -14.08 9.91
N GLY A 32 7.78 -12.80 9.96
CA GLY A 32 7.53 -12.08 11.20
C GLY A 32 6.37 -12.67 11.99
N TRP A 33 5.28 -13.00 11.31
CA TRP A 33 4.10 -13.61 11.92
C TRP A 33 4.40 -15.00 12.47
N VAL A 34 5.13 -15.84 11.72
CA VAL A 34 5.54 -17.18 12.18
C VAL A 34 6.46 -17.08 13.39
N ARG A 35 7.46 -16.19 13.36
CA ARG A 35 8.38 -15.99 14.50
C ARG A 35 7.66 -15.50 15.75
N LEU A 36 6.75 -14.52 15.61
CA LEU A 36 5.92 -14.02 16.73
C LEU A 36 5.05 -15.13 17.33
N ARG A 37 4.39 -15.92 16.49
CA ARG A 37 3.53 -17.03 16.91
C ARG A 37 4.29 -18.17 17.59
N ARG A 38 5.54 -18.41 17.19
CA ARG A 38 6.42 -19.40 17.83
C ARG A 38 6.86 -18.95 19.22
N GLN A 39 7.11 -17.65 19.42
CA GLN A 39 7.57 -17.14 20.72
C GLN A 39 6.46 -17.03 21.76
N SER A 40 5.23 -16.68 21.35
CA SER A 40 4.07 -16.77 22.24
C SER A 40 2.76 -16.83 21.45
N ARG A 41 2.00 -17.92 21.63
CA ARG A 41 0.68 -18.11 21.02
C ARG A 41 -0.37 -17.09 21.50
N ARG A 42 -0.12 -16.38 22.61
CA ARG A 42 -1.04 -15.37 23.19
C ARG A 42 -0.78 -13.94 22.72
N GLN A 43 0.17 -13.72 21.81
CA GLN A 43 0.44 -12.40 21.25
C GLN A 43 -0.77 -11.87 20.47
N LYS A 44 -1.43 -10.83 21.00
CA LYS A 44 -2.60 -10.16 20.39
C LYS A 44 -2.30 -9.54 19.02
N VAL A 45 -1.02 -9.40 18.67
CA VAL A 45 -0.55 -8.76 17.42
C VAL A 45 -0.62 -9.73 16.23
N ALA A 46 -0.40 -11.04 16.43
CA ALA A 46 -0.31 -12.04 15.36
C ALA A 46 -1.58 -12.91 15.25
N THR A 47 -2.75 -12.28 15.18
CA THR A 47 -4.04 -12.97 14.99
C THR A 47 -4.22 -13.44 13.54
N ARG A 48 -5.09 -14.44 13.31
CA ARG A 48 -5.38 -14.95 11.96
C ARG A 48 -6.13 -13.91 11.11
N TRP A 49 -7.07 -13.17 11.70
CA TRP A 49 -7.84 -12.17 10.96
C TRP A 49 -6.94 -11.04 10.43
N ARG A 50 -5.91 -10.61 11.19
CA ARG A 50 -4.95 -9.58 10.76
C ARG A 50 -4.11 -10.06 9.59
N MET A 51 -3.69 -11.32 9.63
CA MET A 51 -3.00 -11.95 8.51
C MET A 51 -3.89 -11.98 7.27
N VAL A 52 -5.15 -12.41 7.41
CA VAL A 52 -6.10 -12.41 6.29
C VAL A 52 -6.29 -10.99 5.74
N ALA A 53 -6.55 -10.01 6.60
CA ALA A 53 -6.69 -8.61 6.18
C ALA A 53 -5.45 -8.11 5.41
N TYR A 54 -4.25 -8.39 5.93
CA TYR A 54 -2.99 -8.00 5.28
C TYR A 54 -2.84 -8.60 3.88
N TYR A 55 -3.02 -9.92 3.74
CA TYR A 55 -2.89 -10.58 2.45
C TYR A 55 -4.02 -10.23 1.48
N THR A 56 -5.24 -10.01 1.97
CA THR A 56 -6.32 -9.49 1.13
C THR A 56 -5.99 -8.09 0.63
N GLY A 57 -5.37 -7.23 1.45
CA GLY A 57 -4.90 -5.91 1.03
C GLY A 57 -3.76 -5.97 0.00
N LEU A 58 -2.80 -6.88 0.15
CA LEU A 58 -1.77 -7.12 -0.88
C LEU A 58 -2.38 -7.67 -2.18
N ALA A 59 -3.36 -8.56 -2.08
CA ALA A 59 -4.05 -9.13 -3.23
C ALA A 59 -4.89 -8.08 -3.96
N SER A 60 -5.59 -7.20 -3.23
CA SER A 60 -6.33 -6.08 -3.84
C SER A 60 -5.41 -5.08 -4.51
N LEU A 61 -4.21 -4.85 -3.95
CA LEU A 61 -3.19 -4.02 -4.58
C LEU A 61 -2.68 -4.64 -5.89
N ALA A 62 -2.40 -5.94 -5.90
CA ALA A 62 -2.04 -6.67 -7.12
C ALA A 62 -3.17 -6.64 -8.16
N LEU A 63 -4.42 -6.83 -7.73
CA LEU A 63 -5.60 -6.71 -8.58
C LEU A 63 -5.72 -5.31 -9.20
N ALA A 64 -5.51 -4.24 -8.43
CA ALA A 64 -5.62 -2.88 -8.96
C ALA A 64 -4.55 -2.55 -10.02
N LEU A 65 -3.34 -3.11 -9.88
CA LEU A 65 -2.17 -2.68 -10.66
C LEU A 65 -1.70 -3.67 -11.74
N MET A 66 -2.17 -4.92 -11.73
CA MET A 66 -1.72 -5.97 -12.67
C MET A 66 -2.89 -6.62 -13.43
N SER A 67 -4.13 -6.29 -13.08
CA SER A 67 -5.32 -6.83 -13.75
C SER A 67 -5.77 -5.92 -14.90
N PRO A 68 -6.76 -6.35 -15.70
CA PRO A 68 -7.37 -5.52 -16.73
C PRO A 68 -7.91 -4.17 -16.25
N ILE A 69 -8.08 -3.97 -14.94
CA ILE A 69 -8.46 -2.69 -14.34
C ILE A 69 -7.43 -1.59 -14.69
N ASP A 70 -6.13 -1.89 -14.61
CA ASP A 70 -5.05 -0.95 -14.92
C ASP A 70 -5.09 -0.56 -16.41
N TRP A 71 -5.19 -1.56 -17.28
CA TRP A 71 -5.29 -1.35 -18.73
C TRP A 71 -6.54 -0.56 -19.11
N LEU A 72 -7.71 -0.94 -18.58
CA LEU A 72 -8.96 -0.23 -18.82
C LEU A 72 -8.95 1.17 -18.19
N GLY A 73 -8.17 1.37 -17.12
CA GLY A 73 -7.94 2.67 -16.50
C GLY A 73 -7.31 3.68 -17.44
N SER A 74 -6.40 3.24 -18.33
CA SER A 74 -5.82 4.10 -19.36
C SER A 74 -6.82 4.58 -20.42
N GLN A 75 -7.98 3.91 -20.56
CA GLN A 75 -8.96 4.19 -21.61
C GLN A 75 -10.27 4.76 -21.08
N LEU A 76 -10.66 4.39 -19.86
CA LEU A 76 -11.94 4.70 -19.27
C LEU A 76 -11.74 5.38 -17.92
N LEU A 77 -12.19 6.64 -17.82
CA LEU A 77 -12.17 7.42 -16.57
C LEU A 77 -12.82 6.66 -15.41
N ILE A 78 -13.92 5.94 -15.67
CA ILE A 78 -14.61 5.14 -14.65
C ILE A 78 -13.68 4.07 -14.09
N MET A 79 -12.94 3.37 -14.95
CA MET A 79 -12.04 2.32 -14.50
C MET A 79 -10.82 2.89 -13.78
N HIS A 80 -10.31 4.02 -14.26
CA HIS A 80 -9.24 4.76 -13.57
C HIS A 80 -9.66 5.17 -12.15
N MET A 81 -10.88 5.66 -11.98
CA MET A 81 -11.42 5.97 -10.65
C MET A 81 -11.61 4.71 -9.79
N VAL A 82 -12.10 3.62 -10.37
CA VAL A 82 -12.22 2.32 -9.66
C VAL A 82 -10.85 1.86 -9.16
N GLN A 83 -9.82 1.96 -9.98
CA GLN A 83 -8.44 1.65 -9.60
C GLN A 83 -8.01 2.47 -8.37
N HIS A 84 -8.14 3.80 -8.43
CA HIS A 84 -7.83 4.67 -7.29
C HIS A 84 -8.63 4.31 -6.03
N LYS A 85 -9.92 3.99 -6.15
CA LYS A 85 -10.73 3.57 -4.99
C LYS A 85 -10.27 2.23 -4.42
N ILE A 86 -9.84 1.28 -5.24
CA ILE A 86 -9.27 0.01 -4.73
C ILE A 86 -7.95 0.28 -3.99
N LEU A 87 -7.10 1.19 -4.48
CA LEU A 87 -5.84 1.54 -3.81
C LEU A 87 -6.10 2.20 -2.45
N VAL A 88 -6.93 3.26 -2.42
CA VAL A 88 -7.15 4.12 -1.26
C VAL A 88 -8.11 3.51 -0.24
N MET A 89 -9.23 2.95 -0.68
CA MET A 89 -10.33 2.55 0.21
C MET A 89 -10.31 1.07 0.58
N VAL A 90 -9.58 0.26 -0.18
CA VAL A 90 -9.52 -1.20 0.05
C VAL A 90 -8.12 -1.63 0.46
N SER A 91 -7.13 -1.38 -0.39
CA SER A 91 -5.78 -1.94 -0.24
C SER A 91 -5.06 -1.35 0.97
N ALA A 92 -4.93 -0.02 1.04
CA ALA A 92 -4.25 0.65 2.16
C ALA A 92 -4.90 0.34 3.53
N PRO A 93 -6.24 0.45 3.71
CA PRO A 93 -6.89 0.14 4.99
C PRO A 93 -6.73 -1.32 5.41
N LEU A 94 -6.87 -2.28 4.47
CA LEU A 94 -6.70 -3.71 4.77
C LEU A 94 -5.26 -4.04 5.20
N ILE A 95 -4.27 -3.45 4.51
CA ILE A 95 -2.86 -3.59 4.88
C ILE A 95 -2.63 -3.05 6.30
N TRP A 96 -3.16 -1.85 6.61
CA TRP A 96 -3.04 -1.24 7.94
C TRP A 96 -3.75 -2.02 9.05
N LEU A 97 -4.94 -2.57 8.77
CA LEU A 97 -5.67 -3.45 9.68
C LEU A 97 -4.85 -4.71 10.05
N GLY A 98 -3.99 -5.16 9.14
CA GLY A 98 -3.02 -6.23 9.37
C GLY A 98 -1.94 -5.92 10.41
N ASN A 99 -1.83 -4.65 10.84
CA ASN A 99 -0.79 -4.11 11.73
C ASN A 99 0.62 -4.55 11.32
N PRO A 100 1.07 -4.14 10.12
CA PRO A 100 2.23 -4.69 9.47
C PRO A 100 3.52 -4.32 10.18
N PHE A 101 3.60 -3.14 10.80
CA PHE A 101 4.84 -2.64 11.40
C PHE A 101 5.44 -3.57 12.48
N PRO A 102 4.75 -3.91 13.57
CA PRO A 102 5.30 -4.80 14.58
C PRO A 102 5.55 -6.21 14.03
N VAL A 103 4.72 -6.70 13.11
CA VAL A 103 4.92 -8.03 12.52
C VAL A 103 6.17 -8.04 11.63
N ALA A 104 6.33 -7.05 10.76
CA ALA A 104 7.47 -6.93 9.84
C ALA A 104 8.80 -6.73 10.58
N MET A 105 8.82 -6.05 11.72
CA MET A 105 10.00 -5.96 12.60
C MET A 105 10.53 -7.32 13.06
N TRP A 106 9.67 -8.31 13.18
CA TRP A 106 10.08 -9.69 13.45
C TRP A 106 10.50 -10.47 12.20
N GLY A 107 10.08 -10.00 11.02
CA GLY A 107 10.41 -10.57 9.72
C GLY A 107 11.83 -10.25 9.24
N ILE A 108 12.29 -9.03 9.50
CA ILE A 108 13.60 -8.55 9.04
C ILE A 108 14.78 -9.12 9.85
N PRO A 109 16.02 -9.08 9.30
CA PRO A 109 17.22 -9.50 10.01
C PRO A 109 17.49 -8.68 11.29
N ARG A 110 18.12 -9.30 12.29
CA ARG A 110 18.51 -8.64 13.55
C ARG A 110 19.25 -7.31 13.40
N PRO A 111 20.27 -7.14 12.51
CA PRO A 111 20.95 -5.86 12.39
C PRO A 111 20.02 -4.74 11.89
N ALA A 112 19.17 -5.02 10.90
CA ALA A 112 18.19 -4.06 10.41
C ALA A 112 17.16 -3.69 11.49
N ARG A 113 16.67 -4.68 12.24
CA ARG A 113 15.77 -4.46 13.38
C ARG A 113 16.40 -3.56 14.44
N ASN A 114 17.66 -3.83 14.80
CA ASN A 114 18.39 -3.06 15.80
C ASN A 114 18.57 -1.60 15.37
N GLY A 115 18.91 -1.36 14.09
CA GLY A 115 19.01 -0.02 13.53
C GLY A 115 17.70 0.75 13.61
N VAL A 116 16.58 0.12 13.24
CA VAL A 116 15.24 0.74 13.34
C VAL A 116 14.87 1.02 14.79
N THR A 117 15.08 0.07 15.71
CA THR A 117 14.79 0.31 17.13
C THR A 117 15.66 1.41 17.73
N LEU A 118 16.92 1.53 17.31
CA LEU A 118 17.82 2.58 17.78
C LEU A 118 17.38 3.96 17.24
N ALA A 119 17.02 4.03 15.96
CA ALA A 119 16.48 5.25 15.36
C ALA A 119 15.19 5.72 16.05
N LEU A 120 14.40 4.79 16.59
CA LEU A 120 13.15 5.07 17.29
C LEU A 120 13.26 5.08 18.83
N ALA A 121 14.46 4.88 19.38
CA ALA A 121 14.68 4.80 20.82
C ALA A 121 14.64 6.19 21.48
N GLY A 122 14.16 6.23 22.72
CA GLY A 122 14.20 7.44 23.54
C GLY A 122 13.46 8.60 22.87
N ASP A 123 14.08 9.78 22.87
CA ASP A 123 13.51 11.03 22.38
C ASP A 123 14.16 11.49 21.05
N SER A 124 14.51 10.51 20.20
CA SER A 124 15.20 10.75 18.94
C SER A 124 14.45 11.73 18.02
N LEU A 125 15.19 12.50 17.22
CA LEU A 125 14.59 13.41 16.23
C LEU A 125 13.67 12.67 15.25
N VAL A 126 14.01 11.43 14.89
CA VAL A 126 13.19 10.57 14.03
C VAL A 126 11.85 10.25 14.71
N ARG A 127 11.86 9.85 15.98
CA ARG A 127 10.63 9.57 16.72
C ARG A 127 9.77 10.82 16.91
N ARG A 128 10.39 11.97 17.20
CA ARG A 128 9.68 13.24 17.33
C ARG A 128 9.03 13.66 16.00
N GLY A 129 9.77 13.58 14.91
CA GLY A 129 9.27 13.85 13.56
C GLY A 129 8.11 12.92 13.18
N LEU A 130 8.26 11.61 13.41
CA LEU A 130 7.19 10.63 13.17
C LEU A 130 5.96 10.90 14.02
N THR A 131 6.14 11.20 15.32
CA THR A 131 5.02 11.54 16.21
C THR A 131 4.28 12.79 15.75
N LEU A 132 5.01 13.80 15.26
CA LEU A 132 4.42 15.03 14.73
C LEU A 132 3.63 14.76 13.45
N ILE A 133 4.24 14.14 12.43
CA ILE A 133 3.55 13.90 11.16
C ILE A 133 2.41 12.89 11.27
N SER A 134 2.45 12.01 12.28
CA SER A 134 1.38 11.04 12.55
C SER A 134 0.23 11.60 13.39
N GLN A 135 0.22 12.92 13.69
CA GLN A 135 -0.91 13.53 14.38
C GLN A 135 -2.17 13.48 13.51
N PRO A 136 -3.35 13.14 14.06
CA PRO A 136 -4.57 12.99 13.28
C PRO A 136 -4.90 14.20 12.40
N ALA A 137 -4.67 15.42 12.91
CA ALA A 137 -4.90 16.65 12.16
C ALA A 137 -3.94 16.80 10.97
N ILE A 138 -2.66 16.45 11.14
CA ILE A 138 -1.66 16.51 10.07
C ILE A 138 -1.96 15.45 9.01
N CYS A 139 -2.22 14.20 9.41
CA CYS A 139 -2.63 13.15 8.47
C CYS A 139 -3.88 13.55 7.68
N TRP A 140 -4.90 14.09 8.37
CA TRP A 140 -6.13 14.54 7.72
C TRP A 140 -5.89 15.70 6.74
N LEU A 141 -5.05 16.67 7.09
CA LEU A 141 -4.69 17.78 6.21
C LEU A 141 -3.91 17.28 4.99
N VAL A 142 -2.93 16.39 5.18
CA VAL A 142 -2.13 15.81 4.10
C VAL A 142 -3.02 15.00 3.16
N PHE A 143 -3.87 14.11 3.70
CA PHE A 143 -4.85 13.36 2.93
C PHE A 143 -5.75 14.29 2.12
N THR A 144 -6.33 15.31 2.76
CA THR A 144 -7.25 16.24 2.12
C THR A 144 -6.56 17.02 1.01
N PHE A 145 -5.33 17.46 1.23
CA PHE A 145 -4.55 18.20 0.24
C PHE A 145 -4.18 17.34 -0.97
N ILE A 146 -3.72 16.10 -0.73
CA ILE A 146 -3.43 15.14 -1.80
C ILE A 146 -4.72 14.84 -2.57
N TYR A 147 -5.81 14.56 -1.86
CA TYR A 147 -7.10 14.24 -2.47
C TYR A 147 -7.60 15.39 -3.35
N LEU A 148 -7.68 16.61 -2.83
CA LEU A 148 -8.17 17.76 -3.59
C LEU A 148 -7.20 18.17 -4.70
N GLY A 149 -5.89 18.11 -4.45
CA GLY A 149 -4.87 18.53 -5.41
C GLY A 149 -4.92 17.72 -6.71
N TRP A 150 -5.07 16.41 -6.62
CA TRP A 150 -5.19 15.55 -7.80
C TRP A 150 -6.55 15.60 -8.50
N HIS A 151 -7.59 16.11 -7.82
CA HIS A 151 -8.90 16.33 -8.44
C HIS A 151 -9.02 17.70 -9.11
N ASP A 152 -8.00 18.56 -9.00
CA ASP A 152 -7.92 19.78 -9.81
C ASP A 152 -7.55 19.44 -11.26
N ALA A 153 -8.11 20.19 -12.21
CA ALA A 153 -7.94 19.92 -13.64
C ALA A 153 -6.47 19.98 -14.09
N GLY A 154 -5.63 20.84 -13.48
CA GLY A 154 -4.24 21.00 -13.87
C GLY A 154 -3.36 19.78 -13.58
N PRO A 155 -3.21 19.37 -12.30
CA PRO A 155 -2.45 18.18 -11.91
C PRO A 155 -3.00 16.91 -12.55
N TYR A 156 -4.32 16.80 -12.70
CA TYR A 156 -4.97 15.67 -13.34
C TYR A 156 -4.58 15.54 -14.83
N ASP A 157 -4.66 16.63 -15.59
CA ASP A 157 -4.24 16.65 -17.00
C ASP A 157 -2.75 16.31 -17.15
N LEU A 158 -1.92 16.72 -16.19
CA LEU A 158 -0.50 16.40 -16.18
C LEU A 158 -0.26 14.91 -15.93
N ALA A 159 -1.00 14.30 -14.99
CA ALA A 159 -0.95 12.86 -14.71
C ALA A 159 -1.39 12.02 -15.93
N LEU A 160 -2.33 12.52 -16.74
CA LEU A 160 -2.73 11.86 -17.99
C LEU A 160 -1.67 11.92 -19.09
N ARG A 161 -0.84 12.97 -19.11
CA ARG A 161 0.17 13.18 -20.16
C ARG A 161 1.52 12.58 -19.82
N VAL A 162 1.84 12.43 -18.53
CA VAL A 162 3.18 12.13 -18.05
C VAL A 162 3.14 10.95 -17.07
N GLU A 163 3.69 9.81 -17.49
CA GLU A 163 3.63 8.55 -16.75
C GLU A 163 4.23 8.62 -15.33
N TRP A 164 5.33 9.36 -15.14
CA TRP A 164 5.91 9.49 -13.80
C TRP A 164 5.02 10.31 -12.85
N VAL A 165 4.26 11.27 -13.37
CA VAL A 165 3.29 12.06 -12.60
C VAL A 165 2.11 11.19 -12.22
N HIS A 166 1.66 10.34 -13.14
CA HIS A 166 0.65 9.32 -12.87
C HIS A 166 1.08 8.36 -11.74
N ASN A 167 2.33 7.88 -11.80
CA ASN A 167 2.85 7.01 -10.75
C ASN A 167 2.98 7.75 -9.41
N LEU A 168 3.33 9.05 -9.44
CA LEU A 168 3.36 9.88 -8.24
C LEU A 168 1.97 10.06 -7.64
N GLU A 169 0.95 10.28 -8.47
CA GLU A 169 -0.45 10.31 -8.05
C GLU A 169 -0.83 9.01 -7.32
N HIS A 170 -0.57 7.84 -7.93
CA HIS A 170 -0.81 6.55 -7.29
C HIS A 170 -0.10 6.39 -5.95
N ILE A 171 1.18 6.79 -5.86
CA ILE A 171 1.96 6.69 -4.62
C ILE A 171 1.38 7.61 -3.55
N THR A 172 1.05 8.85 -3.90
CA THR A 172 0.52 9.83 -2.93
C THR A 172 -0.88 9.46 -2.45
N PHE A 173 -1.75 8.92 -3.31
CA PHE A 173 -3.04 8.37 -2.89
C PHE A 173 -2.91 7.14 -2.00
N PHE A 174 -1.93 6.27 -2.24
CA PHE A 174 -1.72 5.10 -1.41
C PHE A 174 -1.10 5.42 -0.04
N LEU A 175 -0.26 6.45 0.04
CA LEU A 175 0.48 6.82 1.25
C LEU A 175 -0.19 7.92 2.09
N GLY A 176 -0.92 8.84 1.45
CA GLY A 176 -1.63 9.95 2.08
C GLY A 176 -2.98 9.53 2.62
#